data_AF-G0VI73-F1
#
_entry.id   AF-G0VI73-F1
#
_cell.length_a   1.000
_cell.length_b   1.000
_cell.length_c   1.000
_cell.angle_alpha   90.00
_cell.angle_beta   90.00
_cell.angle_gamma   90.00
#
_symmetry.space_group_name_H-M   'P 1'
#
loop_
_entity.id
_entity.type
_entity.pdbx_description
1 polymer ?
#
loop_
_entity_poly.entity_id
_entity_poly.type
_entity_poly.pdbx_seq_one_letter_code
_entity_poly.pdbx_strand_id
1 'polypeptide(L)'
;MDSPDKERRTLDKMSTSKRSLKEILDSEYVDNSDEESEALNVDDGTIDNASDDDSEDVDPSLCVECKDMKAEIICNDCEERFCVICFEMIHRGGKRRKHEYVKIQEEPHTNENTLTENLPQTEEEQKKMQDSINEKEEQEGKEDSRNVEKIETNNDTSIDDKLLKHIEESANFIPMRLTYDERHLLRLLEAALQVSEYTDRVDILSYTSKSKRIVAQLKEMCSVLSGLVIASNLKIGQKLLEMRNFSDNAKWFQDIFEIGRRYKIMNPERMRDTYGKLCYMVMDSRLPQIEEHMEFHLFKPINTVKSFLTSKGRDNEKVLRLFKDKLLLYATAHISPVGRSRTQIQKLIKQKETAIETLASKYSDKHYTKEDIRQVLYSIGDHTAYVNMNRRPIMRMLERLEVFRQPDIAAMYSIGIQYGRGGARLTHDHERQWNYVQQSLTLWSIIQREMVHLWYLADTDLFDGSQYKLASTGHGLNRIKSCPTIYKEMYRIISECRSKTDTWVGSSVVHLGDDAVPNALFFLDKYTQVPSILIPFDQTLLKINELVVKDEYLLEYINKEYGSVDDLKLTILQDAFAHMFDGSGADNFYMSGSCIDGRLTSAWNHCNEISKKKYYNIFLLTSFNGFNGSEGF
;
A
#
# COMPACT_ATOMS: atom_id res chain seq x y z
N MET A 1 -41.29 -25.63 -56.99
CA MET A 1 -40.21 -25.12 -57.85
C MET A 1 -38.95 -25.14 -56.99
N ASP A 2 -38.30 -26.29 -56.75
CA ASP A 2 -37.81 -27.30 -57.74
C ASP A 2 -36.92 -26.60 -58.78
N SER A 3 -35.63 -26.92 -58.92
CA SER A 3 -35.03 -28.26 -58.91
C SER A 3 -33.59 -28.31 -58.29
N PRO A 4 -32.92 -29.49 -58.21
CA PRO A 4 -32.02 -29.84 -57.10
C PRO A 4 -30.50 -29.80 -57.46
N ASP A 5 -29.55 -30.12 -56.56
CA ASP A 5 -29.12 -31.51 -56.34
C ASP A 5 -28.57 -31.85 -54.94
N LYS A 6 -28.90 -33.06 -54.48
CA LYS A 6 -28.51 -33.78 -53.25
C LYS A 6 -28.71 -35.28 -53.60
N GLU A 7 -28.02 -36.30 -53.11
CA GLU A 7 -27.24 -36.52 -51.88
C GLU A 7 -26.54 -37.89 -51.98
N ARG A 8 -25.41 -38.11 -51.27
CA ARG A 8 -24.95 -39.35 -50.55
C ARG A 8 -23.43 -39.25 -50.31
N ARG A 9 -22.89 -39.08 -49.08
CA ARG A 9 -22.74 -40.07 -47.97
C ARG A 9 -22.03 -41.36 -48.45
N THR A 10 -20.97 -41.90 -47.83
CA THR A 10 -20.31 -41.82 -46.49
C THR A 10 -18.80 -42.14 -46.66
N LEU A 11 -17.84 -42.06 -45.71
CA LEU A 11 -17.75 -41.82 -44.24
C LEU A 11 -16.27 -41.49 -43.90
N ASP A 12 -15.95 -40.82 -42.78
CA ASP A 12 -14.86 -41.27 -41.87
C ASP A 12 -14.77 -40.53 -40.51
N LYS A 13 -14.17 -41.17 -39.50
CA LYS A 13 -13.98 -40.61 -38.14
C LYS A 13 -12.70 -41.12 -37.44
N MET A 14 -11.92 -40.18 -36.90
CA MET A 14 -11.04 -40.27 -35.71
C MET A 14 -9.83 -41.23 -35.73
N SER A 15 -8.62 -40.67 -35.60
CA SER A 15 -7.71 -41.01 -34.48
C SER A 15 -6.68 -39.88 -34.22
N THR A 16 -6.26 -39.74 -32.97
CA THR A 16 -5.36 -38.68 -32.46
C THR A 16 -3.94 -39.18 -32.24
N SER A 17 -2.93 -38.31 -32.42
CA SER A 17 -1.60 -38.50 -31.81
C SER A 17 -1.09 -37.20 -31.18
N LYS A 18 -0.49 -37.30 -29.99
CA LYS A 18 0.07 -36.17 -29.23
C LYS A 18 1.58 -36.11 -29.49
N ARG A 19 2.11 -34.93 -29.86
CA ARG A 19 3.57 -34.70 -29.89
C ARG A 19 4.13 -34.53 -28.49
N SER A 20 5.41 -34.86 -28.31
CA SER A 20 6.07 -34.85 -27.00
C SER A 20 6.76 -33.50 -26.71
N LEU A 21 6.91 -33.17 -25.43
CA LEU A 21 7.50 -31.89 -24.99
C LEU A 21 8.95 -31.68 -25.46
N LYS A 22 9.65 -32.77 -25.81
CA LYS A 22 11.03 -32.75 -26.32
C LYS A 22 11.11 -32.22 -27.76
N GLU A 23 10.09 -32.47 -28.58
CA GLU A 23 10.04 -32.06 -30.00
C GLU A 23 9.66 -30.58 -30.19
N ILE A 24 9.40 -29.85 -29.10
CA ILE A 24 9.08 -28.41 -29.10
C ILE A 24 10.31 -27.58 -28.66
N LEU A 25 11.29 -28.20 -27.98
CA LEU A 25 12.46 -27.50 -27.41
C LEU A 25 13.71 -27.55 -28.30
N ASP A 26 13.72 -28.39 -29.34
CA ASP A 26 14.87 -28.58 -30.23
C ASP A 26 14.80 -27.71 -31.53
N SER A 27 13.89 -26.73 -31.62
CA SER A 27 13.66 -25.93 -32.86
C SER A 27 14.09 -24.46 -32.82
N GLU A 28 14.69 -23.97 -31.74
CA GLU A 28 15.19 -22.58 -31.64
C GLU A 28 16.59 -22.52 -31.02
N TYR A 29 17.62 -22.88 -31.80
CA TYR A 29 19.00 -22.39 -31.65
C TYR A 29 19.82 -22.76 -32.91
N VAL A 30 20.44 -21.76 -33.55
CA VAL A 30 21.86 -21.70 -33.97
C VAL A 30 22.12 -20.42 -34.79
N ASP A 31 23.04 -19.62 -34.25
CA ASP A 31 24.02 -18.66 -34.80
C ASP A 31 23.81 -17.81 -36.08
N ASN A 32 24.19 -16.54 -35.86
CA ASN A 32 24.72 -15.51 -36.75
C ASN A 32 25.47 -15.95 -38.03
N SER A 33 25.23 -15.23 -39.14
CA SER A 33 26.30 -14.53 -39.89
C SER A 33 25.74 -13.58 -40.96
N ASP A 34 26.11 -12.31 -40.87
CA ASP A 34 26.51 -11.36 -41.92
C ASP A 34 25.76 -11.18 -43.27
N GLU A 35 25.67 -9.89 -43.61
CA GLU A 35 25.72 -9.25 -44.94
C GLU A 35 24.46 -9.04 -45.84
N GLU A 36 24.38 -7.76 -46.28
CA GLU A 36 23.79 -7.18 -47.48
C GLU A 36 22.28 -7.28 -47.81
N SER A 37 21.63 -6.10 -47.85
CA SER A 37 20.75 -5.73 -48.97
C SER A 37 20.73 -4.22 -49.19
N GLU A 38 20.92 -3.81 -50.46
CA GLU A 38 21.07 -2.40 -50.86
C GLU A 38 19.74 -1.65 -51.06
N ALA A 39 19.84 -0.33 -50.90
CA ALA A 39 19.21 0.73 -51.71
C ALA A 39 17.69 0.73 -51.98
N LEU A 40 17.04 1.77 -51.44
CA LEU A 40 16.11 2.60 -52.23
C LEU A 40 16.46 4.08 -52.04
N ASN A 41 16.95 4.71 -53.12
CA ASN A 41 17.25 6.14 -53.17
C ASN A 41 15.95 6.97 -53.26
N VAL A 42 15.88 8.06 -52.50
CA VAL A 42 15.13 9.27 -52.90
C VAL A 42 16.06 10.46 -52.69
N ASP A 43 16.08 11.34 -53.69
CA ASP A 43 17.09 12.38 -53.92
C ASP A 43 17.04 13.54 -52.92
N ASP A 44 18.20 14.15 -52.66
CA ASP A 44 18.40 15.19 -51.65
C ASP A 44 18.39 16.60 -52.25
N GLY A 45 17.63 17.50 -51.62
CA GLY A 45 17.51 18.90 -51.98
C GLY A 45 18.41 19.77 -51.12
N THR A 46 19.68 19.90 -51.53
CA THR A 46 20.75 20.73 -50.94
C THR A 46 20.29 21.92 -50.07
N ILE A 47 20.85 22.05 -48.87
CA ILE A 47 21.38 23.32 -48.34
C ILE A 47 22.39 23.07 -47.19
N ASP A 48 23.57 23.65 -47.39
CA ASP A 48 24.62 24.10 -46.47
C ASP A 48 25.21 23.16 -45.39
N ASN A 49 26.50 22.86 -45.61
CA ASN A 49 27.45 22.52 -44.55
C ASN A 49 27.59 23.69 -43.56
N ALA A 50 27.17 23.48 -42.32
CA ALA A 50 27.81 24.10 -41.17
C ALA A 50 28.54 23.00 -40.39
N SER A 51 29.86 23.02 -40.44
CA SER A 51 30.68 22.26 -39.50
C SER A 51 30.53 22.89 -38.12
N ASP A 52 30.17 22.11 -37.11
CA ASP A 52 30.60 22.37 -35.74
C ASP A 52 30.94 21.05 -35.03
N ASP A 53 31.94 21.16 -34.17
CA ASP A 53 32.71 20.09 -33.54
C ASP A 53 32.25 19.93 -32.08
N ASP A 54 31.09 19.27 -31.87
CA ASP A 54 30.60 18.95 -30.53
C ASP A 54 31.28 17.67 -30.00
N SER A 55 32.55 17.85 -29.66
CA SER A 55 33.22 17.04 -28.64
C SER A 55 32.58 17.33 -27.28
N GLU A 56 31.44 16.67 -26.98
CA GLU A 56 30.77 16.80 -25.68
C GLU A 56 31.75 16.45 -24.54
N ASP A 57 32.16 17.46 -23.78
CA ASP A 57 32.97 17.34 -22.56
C ASP A 57 32.27 16.39 -21.58
N VAL A 58 32.76 15.15 -21.50
CA VAL A 58 32.24 14.16 -20.55
C VAL A 58 32.62 14.61 -19.14
N ASP A 59 31.63 15.03 -18.34
CA ASP A 59 31.83 15.42 -16.95
C ASP A 59 32.65 14.34 -16.20
N PRO A 60 33.90 14.64 -15.79
CA PRO A 60 34.78 13.65 -15.18
C PRO A 60 34.28 13.11 -13.83
N SER A 61 33.21 13.69 -13.27
CA SER A 61 32.55 13.24 -12.05
C SER A 61 31.47 12.17 -12.28
N LEU A 62 31.07 11.90 -13.53
CA LEU A 62 30.07 10.89 -13.88
C LEU A 62 30.71 9.62 -14.47
N CYS A 63 30.01 8.50 -14.32
CA CYS A 63 30.40 7.21 -14.86
C CYS A 63 30.36 7.21 -16.39
N VAL A 64 31.46 6.81 -17.04
CA VAL A 64 31.59 6.82 -18.52
C VAL A 64 30.54 5.96 -19.23
N GLU A 65 30.09 4.88 -18.59
CA GLU A 65 29.15 3.90 -19.16
C GLU A 65 27.69 4.34 -19.03
N CYS A 66 27.21 4.61 -17.82
CA CYS A 66 25.80 4.95 -17.60
C CYS A 66 25.51 6.44 -17.77
N LYS A 67 26.51 7.32 -17.65
CA LYS A 67 26.38 8.79 -17.57
C LYS A 67 25.41 9.33 -16.49
N ASP A 68 24.73 8.46 -15.75
CA ASP A 68 23.67 8.79 -14.77
C ASP A 68 24.14 8.80 -13.30
N MET A 69 25.23 8.08 -13.00
CA MET A 69 25.75 7.87 -11.63
C MET A 69 27.15 8.45 -11.49
N LYS A 70 27.49 8.93 -10.28
CA LYS A 70 28.82 9.45 -9.96
C LYS A 70 29.90 8.39 -10.23
N ALA A 71 31.03 8.81 -10.79
CA ALA A 71 32.22 7.98 -10.92
C ALA A 71 32.88 7.82 -9.55
N GLU A 72 32.90 6.59 -9.03
CA GLU A 72 33.47 6.24 -7.72
C GLU A 72 34.70 5.32 -7.86
N ILE A 73 34.89 4.71 -9.04
CA ILE A 73 35.94 3.73 -9.30
C ILE A 73 36.68 4.12 -10.59
N ILE A 74 37.99 4.28 -10.51
CA ILE A 74 38.87 4.40 -11.69
C ILE A 74 39.51 3.03 -11.93
N CYS A 75 39.34 2.48 -13.13
CA CYS A 75 40.01 1.25 -13.54
C CYS A 75 41.32 1.61 -14.24
N ASN A 76 42.47 1.28 -13.64
CA ASN A 76 43.77 1.68 -14.16
C ASN A 76 44.06 1.02 -15.52
N ASP A 77 43.70 -0.26 -15.69
CA ASP A 77 43.92 -1.01 -16.94
C ASP A 77 42.92 -0.70 -18.07
N CYS A 78 41.87 0.07 -17.78
CA CYS A 78 40.94 0.60 -18.79
C CYS A 78 41.11 2.11 -19.01
N GLU A 79 41.85 2.79 -18.12
CA GLU A 79 41.97 4.26 -18.05
C GLU A 79 40.60 4.99 -17.94
N GLU A 80 39.56 4.27 -17.47
CA GLU A 80 38.15 4.66 -17.49
C GLU A 80 37.55 4.79 -16.08
N ARG A 81 36.51 5.63 -15.96
CA ARG A 81 35.84 5.97 -14.70
C ARG A 81 34.42 5.39 -14.63
N PHE A 82 34.13 4.62 -13.60
CA PHE A 82 32.89 3.87 -13.42
C PHE A 82 32.20 4.20 -12.08
N CYS A 83 30.87 4.10 -12.03
CA CYS A 83 30.16 3.90 -10.77
C CYS A 83 30.36 2.45 -10.30
N VAL A 84 30.10 2.17 -9.02
CA VAL A 84 30.32 0.84 -8.43
C VAL A 84 29.61 -0.27 -9.22
N ILE A 85 28.37 -0.02 -9.65
CA ILE A 85 27.52 -1.00 -10.34
C ILE A 85 28.06 -1.33 -11.74
N CYS A 86 28.40 -0.31 -12.55
CA CYS A 86 28.96 -0.51 -13.89
C CYS A 86 30.34 -1.19 -13.81
N PHE A 87 31.17 -0.80 -12.83
CA PHE A 87 32.45 -1.46 -12.60
C PHE A 87 32.27 -2.95 -12.32
N GLU A 88 31.44 -3.31 -11.34
CA GLU A 88 31.20 -4.71 -10.95
C GLU A 88 30.60 -5.54 -12.09
N MET A 89 29.71 -4.98 -12.93
CA MET A 89 29.14 -5.70 -14.07
C MET A 89 30.18 -5.95 -15.17
N ILE A 90 30.98 -4.95 -15.55
CA ILE A 90 31.95 -5.06 -16.65
C ILE A 90 33.19 -5.86 -16.25
N HIS A 91 33.60 -5.78 -14.98
CA HIS A 91 34.77 -6.48 -14.45
C HIS A 91 34.42 -7.82 -13.79
N ARG A 92 33.16 -8.27 -13.89
CA ARG A 92 32.70 -9.58 -13.37
C ARG A 92 33.36 -10.77 -14.08
N GLY A 93 33.74 -10.61 -15.34
CA GLY A 93 34.09 -11.71 -16.24
C GLY A 93 35.36 -11.51 -17.08
N GLY A 94 35.79 -12.60 -17.74
CA GLY A 94 36.89 -12.59 -18.69
C GLY A 94 38.24 -12.14 -18.12
N LYS A 95 39.07 -11.52 -18.96
CA LYS A 95 40.37 -10.96 -18.57
C LYS A 95 40.24 -9.73 -17.66
N ARG A 96 39.15 -8.95 -17.83
CA ARG A 96 38.88 -7.70 -17.09
C ARG A 96 38.73 -7.88 -15.59
N ARG A 97 38.34 -9.07 -15.11
CA ARG A 97 38.31 -9.41 -13.68
C ARG A 97 39.67 -9.24 -12.96
N LYS A 98 40.79 -9.24 -13.69
CA LYS A 98 42.13 -9.04 -13.11
C LYS A 98 42.59 -7.57 -13.11
N HIS A 99 41.76 -6.64 -13.58
CA HIS A 99 42.17 -5.25 -13.67
C HIS A 99 42.37 -4.62 -12.30
N GLU A 100 43.42 -3.82 -12.16
CA GLU A 100 43.71 -3.02 -10.98
C GLU A 100 42.90 -1.71 -11.01
N TYR A 101 42.34 -1.32 -9.87
CA TYR A 101 41.41 -0.19 -9.78
C TYR A 101 41.55 0.55 -8.45
N VAL A 102 41.20 1.83 -8.47
CA VAL A 102 41.26 2.73 -7.31
C VAL A 102 39.87 3.31 -7.05
N LYS A 103 39.40 3.27 -5.80
CA LYS A 103 38.15 3.93 -5.39
C LYS A 103 38.45 5.39 -5.04
N ILE A 104 37.68 6.32 -5.59
CA ILE A 104 37.76 7.74 -5.28
C ILE A 104 37.07 7.96 -3.93
N GLN A 105 37.84 8.23 -2.88
CA GLN A 105 37.30 8.60 -1.58
C GLN A 105 37.07 10.12 -1.53
N GLU A 106 35.89 10.54 -1.11
CA GLU A 106 35.69 11.90 -0.60
C GLU A 106 36.12 11.96 0.87
N GLU A 107 36.58 13.13 1.33
CA GLU A 107 37.02 13.32 2.71
C GLU A 107 35.88 13.06 3.72
N PRO A 108 36.19 12.63 4.95
CA PRO A 108 35.28 11.78 5.71
C PRO A 108 34.13 12.56 6.34
N HIS A 109 32.94 12.43 5.74
CA HIS A 109 31.71 12.37 6.53
C HIS A 109 31.76 11.11 7.42
N THR A 110 31.39 11.30 8.69
CA THR A 110 31.70 10.39 9.80
C THR A 110 31.17 8.97 9.65
N ASN A 111 32.07 8.02 9.34
CA ASN A 111 32.02 6.59 9.65
C ASN A 111 30.67 5.86 9.50
N GLU A 112 30.33 5.44 8.27
CA GLU A 112 29.31 4.39 8.05
C GLU A 112 29.91 2.97 7.89
N ASN A 113 31.24 2.83 7.75
CA ASN A 113 31.91 1.56 7.46
C ASN A 113 32.51 0.82 8.69
N THR A 114 31.93 0.98 9.89
CA THR A 114 32.35 0.29 11.12
C THR A 114 31.20 -0.39 11.88
N LEU A 115 30.18 -0.90 11.17
CA LEU A 115 29.00 -1.57 11.77
C LEU A 115 28.94 -3.10 11.60
N THR A 116 30.06 -3.76 11.31
CA THR A 116 30.14 -5.24 11.20
C THR A 116 30.69 -5.95 12.43
N GLU A 117 31.12 -5.23 13.48
CA GLU A 117 31.57 -5.83 14.74
C GLU A 117 30.75 -5.32 15.94
N ASN A 118 30.29 -6.26 16.77
CA ASN A 118 29.40 -6.09 17.95
C ASN A 118 27.91 -5.88 17.65
N LEU A 119 27.24 -6.96 17.23
CA LEU A 119 25.79 -7.13 17.43
C LEU A 119 25.48 -7.16 18.95
N PRO A 120 24.48 -6.42 19.46
CA PRO A 120 24.05 -6.50 20.85
C PRO A 120 23.67 -7.93 21.24
N GLN A 121 24.33 -8.47 22.28
CA GLN A 121 24.02 -9.80 22.82
C GLN A 121 23.15 -9.71 24.08
N THR A 122 23.13 -8.54 24.72
CA THR A 122 22.38 -8.28 25.95
C THR A 122 21.29 -7.22 25.76
N GLU A 123 20.30 -7.27 26.63
CA GLU A 123 19.18 -6.31 26.63
C GLU A 123 19.66 -4.86 26.86
N GLU A 124 20.68 -4.65 27.70
CA GLU A 124 21.24 -3.33 27.97
C GLU A 124 21.93 -2.70 26.75
N GLU A 125 22.68 -3.50 25.99
CA GLU A 125 23.33 -3.06 24.74
C GLU A 125 22.26 -2.68 23.70
N GLN A 126 21.23 -3.51 23.56
CA GLN A 126 20.11 -3.25 22.66
C GLN A 126 19.37 -1.97 23.06
N LYS A 127 19.16 -1.73 24.36
CA LYS A 127 18.57 -0.49 24.87
C LYS A 127 19.44 0.74 24.60
N LYS A 128 20.73 0.72 24.96
CA LYS A 128 21.66 1.84 24.74
C LYS A 128 21.74 2.23 23.26
N MET A 129 21.71 1.26 22.35
CA MET A 129 21.67 1.51 20.90
C MET A 129 20.34 2.14 20.46
N GLN A 130 19.20 1.64 20.95
CA GLN A 130 17.87 2.20 20.63
C GLN A 130 17.72 3.64 21.14
N ASP A 131 18.12 3.91 22.38
CA ASP A 131 18.06 5.25 22.98
C ASP A 131 18.92 6.24 22.17
N SER A 132 20.14 5.83 21.77
CA SER A 132 21.04 6.64 20.93
C SER A 132 20.50 6.95 19.53
N ILE A 133 19.67 6.07 18.95
CA ILE A 133 19.00 6.30 17.66
C ILE A 133 17.86 7.29 17.84
N ASN A 134 17.00 7.06 18.83
CA ASN A 134 15.86 7.95 19.14
C ASN A 134 16.33 9.39 19.45
N GLU A 135 17.46 9.58 20.14
CA GLU A 135 18.03 10.91 20.42
C GLU A 135 18.50 11.68 19.17
N LYS A 136 18.96 10.98 18.12
CA LYS A 136 19.34 11.60 16.84
C LYS A 136 18.11 12.05 16.05
N GLU A 137 17.13 11.16 15.90
CA GLU A 137 15.88 11.49 15.21
C GLU A 137 15.13 12.64 15.87
N GLU A 138 15.15 12.71 17.21
CA GLU A 138 14.56 13.83 17.94
C GLU A 138 15.30 15.16 17.77
N GLN A 139 16.52 15.18 17.23
CA GLN A 139 17.22 16.41 16.87
C GLN A 139 16.87 16.84 15.44
N GLU A 140 16.89 15.92 14.49
CA GLU A 140 16.54 16.16 13.08
C GLU A 140 15.06 16.55 12.92
N GLY A 141 14.14 15.81 13.55
CA GLY A 141 12.69 16.09 13.51
C GLY A 141 12.26 17.41 14.15
N LYS A 142 13.15 18.11 14.88
CA LYS A 142 12.87 19.44 15.47
C LYS A 142 13.06 20.59 14.49
N GLU A 143 13.75 20.40 13.36
CA GLU A 143 13.91 21.46 12.36
C GLU A 143 12.63 21.68 11.53
N ASP A 144 11.96 20.60 11.12
CA ASP A 144 10.70 20.64 10.33
C ASP A 144 9.42 20.90 11.17
N SER A 145 9.51 20.79 12.50
CA SER A 145 8.33 20.79 13.40
C SER A 145 7.96 22.15 14.01
N ARG A 146 8.53 23.27 13.52
CA ARG A 146 8.35 24.60 14.15
C ARG A 146 6.93 25.19 14.11
N ASN A 147 5.97 24.56 13.42
CA ASN A 147 4.57 24.97 13.37
C ASN A 147 3.64 23.85 13.88
N VAL A 148 3.68 23.59 15.19
CA VAL A 148 2.62 22.88 15.92
C VAL A 148 2.07 23.83 16.98
N GLU A 149 1.00 24.56 16.62
CA GLU A 149 0.25 25.34 17.60
C GLU A 149 -0.35 24.38 18.64
N LYS A 150 -0.04 24.65 19.92
CA LYS A 150 -0.69 23.96 21.03
C LYS A 150 -2.16 24.38 21.03
N ILE A 151 -3.05 23.46 20.63
CA ILE A 151 -4.50 23.66 20.76
C ILE A 151 -4.83 23.70 22.25
N GLU A 152 -4.98 24.90 22.80
CA GLU A 152 -5.47 25.11 24.16
C GLU A 152 -6.91 24.57 24.26
N THR A 153 -7.08 23.51 25.05
CA THR A 153 -8.38 22.87 25.25
C THR A 153 -9.25 23.67 26.22
N ASN A 154 -9.94 24.68 25.69
CA ASN A 154 -11.07 25.30 26.40
C ASN A 154 -12.11 24.23 26.75
N ASN A 155 -12.30 23.99 28.05
CA ASN A 155 -12.81 22.72 28.58
C ASN A 155 -14.35 22.62 28.68
N ASP A 156 -15.09 23.46 27.94
CA ASP A 156 -16.54 23.68 28.12
C ASP A 156 -17.41 23.19 26.94
N THR A 157 -16.87 22.32 26.09
CA THR A 157 -17.56 21.75 24.92
C THR A 157 -18.09 20.34 25.18
N SER A 158 -19.30 20.04 24.71
CA SER A 158 -19.92 18.72 24.90
C SER A 158 -19.15 17.63 24.14
N ILE A 159 -19.26 16.38 24.60
CA ILE A 159 -18.69 15.21 23.88
C ILE A 159 -19.25 15.14 22.45
N ASP A 160 -20.55 15.43 22.29
CA ASP A 160 -21.19 15.53 20.97
C ASP A 160 -20.48 16.53 20.06
N ASP A 161 -20.13 17.71 20.58
CA ASP A 161 -19.56 18.81 19.81
C ASP A 161 -18.11 18.49 19.38
N LYS A 162 -17.36 17.79 20.25
CA LYS A 162 -16.02 17.28 19.93
C LYS A 162 -16.08 16.21 18.83
N LEU A 163 -17.04 15.29 18.90
CA LEU A 163 -17.27 14.27 17.86
C LEU A 163 -17.69 14.88 16.52
N LEU A 164 -18.58 15.87 16.55
CA LEU A 164 -19.01 16.62 15.36
C LEU A 164 -17.84 17.39 14.71
N LYS A 165 -17.00 18.05 15.52
CA LYS A 165 -15.77 18.73 15.04
C LYS A 165 -14.82 17.75 14.35
N HIS A 166 -14.57 16.58 14.93
CA HIS A 166 -13.75 15.55 14.28
C HIS A 166 -14.35 15.04 12.97
N ILE A 167 -15.68 14.90 12.87
CA ILE A 167 -16.33 14.53 11.59
C ILE A 167 -16.15 15.65 10.54
N GLU A 168 -16.21 16.93 10.94
CA GLU A 168 -15.94 18.06 10.04
C GLU A 168 -14.48 18.09 9.58
N GLU A 169 -13.53 17.82 10.47
CA GLU A 169 -12.10 17.71 10.18
C GLU A 169 -11.82 16.54 9.22
N SER A 170 -12.36 15.35 9.50
CA SER A 170 -12.22 14.17 8.62
C SER A 170 -12.87 14.38 7.25
N ALA A 171 -13.96 15.15 7.14
CA ALA A 171 -14.68 15.36 5.88
C ALA A 171 -13.83 16.03 4.78
N ASN A 172 -12.71 16.67 5.13
CA ASN A 172 -11.74 17.17 4.15
C ASN A 172 -11.05 16.03 3.38
N PHE A 173 -10.91 14.86 3.99
CA PHE A 173 -10.16 13.71 3.47
C PHE A 173 -11.07 12.54 3.07
N ILE A 174 -12.25 12.39 3.70
CA ILE A 174 -13.21 11.32 3.38
C ILE A 174 -13.63 11.40 1.91
N PRO A 175 -13.36 10.36 1.08
CA PRO A 175 -13.86 10.26 -0.29
C PRO A 175 -15.38 10.35 -0.41
N MET A 176 -15.87 10.96 -1.48
CA MET A 176 -17.26 10.80 -1.90
C MET A 176 -17.52 9.39 -2.43
N ARG A 177 -18.51 8.71 -1.85
CA ARG A 177 -18.97 7.37 -2.25
C ARG A 177 -19.32 7.33 -3.74
N LEU A 178 -18.80 6.33 -4.46
CA LEU A 178 -19.09 6.18 -5.89
C LEU A 178 -20.59 6.01 -6.17
N THR A 179 -21.10 6.78 -7.12
CA THR A 179 -22.41 6.65 -7.77
C THR A 179 -22.50 5.36 -8.61
N TYR A 180 -23.68 5.05 -9.13
CA TYR A 180 -23.87 3.89 -10.00
C TYR A 180 -23.05 3.97 -11.29
N ASP A 181 -23.01 5.15 -11.92
CA ASP A 181 -22.28 5.37 -13.18
C ASP A 181 -20.76 5.34 -12.96
N GLU A 182 -20.26 5.91 -11.85
CA GLU A 182 -18.84 5.82 -11.48
C GLU A 182 -18.42 4.37 -11.20
N ARG A 183 -19.27 3.54 -10.58
CA ARG A 183 -19.00 2.09 -10.41
C ARG A 183 -19.06 1.32 -11.73
N HIS A 184 -19.74 1.82 -12.75
CA HIS A 184 -19.64 1.25 -14.08
C HIS A 184 -18.28 1.56 -14.71
N LEU A 185 -17.83 2.83 -14.65
CA LEU A 185 -16.51 3.24 -15.13
C LEU A 185 -15.36 2.53 -14.39
N LEU A 186 -15.45 2.39 -13.07
CA LEU A 186 -14.48 1.65 -12.25
C LEU A 186 -14.24 0.23 -12.78
N ARG A 187 -15.31 -0.51 -13.09
CA ARG A 187 -15.19 -1.89 -13.60
C ARG A 187 -14.51 -1.97 -14.96
N LEU A 188 -14.68 -0.95 -15.80
CA LEU A 188 -13.98 -0.88 -17.09
C LEU A 188 -12.50 -0.52 -16.90
N LEU A 189 -12.19 0.34 -15.93
CA LEU A 189 -10.80 0.66 -15.54
C LEU A 189 -10.09 -0.56 -14.95
N GLU A 190 -10.71 -1.28 -14.01
CA GLU A 190 -10.17 -2.51 -13.44
C GLU A 190 -9.91 -3.56 -14.53
N ALA A 191 -10.84 -3.75 -15.46
CA ALA A 191 -10.66 -4.66 -16.60
C ALA A 191 -9.49 -4.24 -17.51
N ALA A 192 -9.32 -2.94 -17.79
CA ALA A 192 -8.20 -2.45 -18.59
C ALA A 192 -6.85 -2.62 -17.87
N LEU A 193 -6.79 -2.33 -16.56
CA LEU A 193 -5.59 -2.52 -15.74
C LEU A 193 -5.18 -3.99 -15.59
N GLN A 194 -6.16 -4.90 -15.54
CA GLN A 194 -5.92 -6.34 -15.45
C GLN A 194 -5.18 -6.88 -16.68
N VAL A 195 -5.55 -6.40 -17.88
CA VAL A 195 -4.96 -6.81 -19.16
C VAL A 195 -3.67 -6.05 -19.50
N SER A 196 -3.39 -4.92 -18.81
CA SER A 196 -2.24 -4.08 -19.12
C SER A 196 -0.90 -4.67 -18.63
N GLU A 197 0.05 -4.82 -19.55
CA GLU A 197 1.45 -5.24 -19.31
C GLU A 197 2.38 -4.03 -19.06
N TYR A 198 1.87 -2.95 -18.46
CA TYR A 198 2.55 -1.65 -18.40
C TYR A 198 3.98 -1.73 -17.84
N THR A 199 4.14 -2.32 -16.65
CA THR A 199 5.44 -2.50 -15.98
C THR A 199 6.38 -3.35 -16.82
N ASP A 200 5.85 -4.40 -17.44
CA ASP A 200 6.61 -5.42 -18.16
C ASP A 200 7.13 -4.90 -19.52
N ARG A 201 6.59 -3.76 -19.99
CA ARG A 201 7.04 -3.05 -21.20
C ARG A 201 7.82 -1.75 -20.88
N VAL A 202 7.48 -1.04 -19.81
CA VAL A 202 8.10 0.25 -19.43
C VAL A 202 9.36 0.07 -18.59
N ASP A 203 9.35 -0.85 -17.63
CA ASP A 203 10.40 -0.97 -16.59
C ASP A 203 11.38 -2.12 -16.91
N ILE A 204 11.60 -2.37 -18.20
CA ILE A 204 12.62 -3.28 -18.75
C ILE A 204 13.82 -2.54 -19.37
N LEU A 205 14.95 -3.24 -19.49
CA LEU A 205 16.09 -2.85 -20.32
C LEU A 205 15.69 -2.90 -21.81
N SER A 206 15.93 -1.82 -22.54
CA SER A 206 15.60 -1.72 -23.97
C SER A 206 16.43 -0.61 -24.63
N TYR A 207 16.80 -0.80 -25.89
CA TYR A 207 17.39 0.25 -26.74
C TYR A 207 16.42 1.41 -27.03
N THR A 208 15.12 1.26 -26.74
CA THR A 208 14.13 2.33 -26.89
C THR A 208 14.00 3.16 -25.62
N SER A 209 14.05 4.49 -25.77
CA SER A 209 14.03 5.41 -24.63
C SER A 209 12.78 5.22 -23.76
N LYS A 210 12.97 5.29 -22.44
CA LYS A 210 11.88 5.03 -21.46
C LYS A 210 10.67 5.93 -21.73
N SER A 211 10.90 7.21 -22.05
CA SER A 211 9.84 8.18 -22.34
C SER A 211 8.97 7.77 -23.54
N LYS A 212 9.57 7.27 -24.62
CA LYS A 212 8.81 6.79 -25.80
C LYS A 212 7.96 5.57 -25.44
N ARG A 213 8.47 4.66 -24.62
CA ARG A 213 7.74 3.47 -24.14
C ARG A 213 6.57 3.85 -23.22
N ILE A 214 6.76 4.77 -22.29
CA ILE A 214 5.70 5.33 -21.44
C ILE A 214 4.58 5.92 -22.32
N VAL A 215 4.90 6.84 -23.23
CA VAL A 215 3.90 7.49 -24.10
C VAL A 215 3.13 6.46 -24.93
N ALA A 216 3.80 5.45 -25.47
CA ALA A 216 3.16 4.37 -26.21
C ALA A 216 2.16 3.58 -25.33
N GLN A 217 2.58 3.18 -24.12
CA GLN A 217 1.73 2.42 -23.19
C GLN A 217 0.57 3.24 -22.62
N LEU A 218 0.75 4.54 -22.38
CA LEU A 218 -0.35 5.43 -21.97
C LEU A 218 -1.38 5.61 -23.10
N LYS A 219 -0.93 5.73 -24.36
CA LYS A 219 -1.83 5.79 -25.54
C LYS A 219 -2.56 4.46 -25.77
N GLU A 220 -1.91 3.32 -25.54
CA GLU A 220 -2.53 1.99 -25.56
C GLU A 220 -3.63 1.88 -24.48
N MET A 221 -3.34 2.26 -23.24
CA MET A 221 -4.33 2.29 -22.15
C MET A 221 -5.53 3.20 -22.47
N CYS A 222 -5.29 4.41 -22.99
CA CYS A 222 -6.36 5.32 -23.41
C CYS A 222 -7.23 4.74 -24.53
N SER A 223 -6.62 4.00 -25.46
CA SER A 223 -7.32 3.30 -26.56
C SER A 223 -8.19 2.16 -26.03
N VAL A 224 -7.67 1.33 -25.11
CA VAL A 224 -8.40 0.22 -24.49
C VAL A 224 -9.61 0.72 -23.70
N LEU A 225 -9.42 1.73 -22.84
CA LEU A 225 -10.51 2.35 -22.08
C LEU A 225 -11.60 2.92 -22.99
N SER A 226 -11.22 3.61 -24.06
CA SER A 226 -12.18 4.15 -25.04
C SER A 226 -12.97 3.03 -25.73
N GLY A 227 -12.29 1.97 -26.17
CA GLY A 227 -12.92 0.79 -26.79
C GLY A 227 -13.92 0.07 -25.87
N LEU A 228 -13.54 -0.15 -24.61
CA LEU A 228 -14.42 -0.76 -23.60
C LEU A 228 -15.67 0.09 -23.33
N VAL A 229 -15.54 1.41 -23.32
CA VAL A 229 -16.65 2.34 -23.08
C VAL A 229 -17.56 2.49 -24.30
N ILE A 230 -17.01 2.43 -25.52
CA ILE A 230 -17.82 2.33 -26.75
C ILE A 230 -18.67 1.06 -26.73
N ALA A 231 -18.08 -0.07 -26.31
CA ALA A 231 -18.77 -1.36 -26.22
C ALA A 231 -19.86 -1.38 -25.14
N SER A 232 -19.68 -0.66 -24.02
CA SER A 232 -20.66 -0.66 -22.92
C SER A 232 -21.72 0.44 -23.00
N ASN A 233 -21.39 1.62 -23.55
CA ASN A 233 -22.29 2.76 -23.67
C ASN A 233 -22.02 3.57 -24.95
N LEU A 234 -22.73 3.19 -26.01
CA LEU A 234 -22.60 3.78 -27.35
C LEU A 234 -22.73 5.31 -27.37
N LYS A 235 -23.53 5.93 -26.49
CA LYS A 235 -23.71 7.40 -26.45
C LYS A 235 -22.50 8.13 -25.87
N ILE A 236 -21.80 7.53 -24.90
CA ILE A 236 -20.55 8.08 -24.37
C ILE A 236 -19.44 7.81 -25.38
N GLY A 237 -19.36 6.57 -25.90
CA GLY A 237 -18.39 6.18 -26.91
C GLY A 237 -18.43 7.04 -28.18
N GLN A 238 -19.62 7.40 -28.68
CA GLN A 238 -19.75 8.30 -29.84
C GLN A 238 -19.10 9.67 -29.58
N LYS A 239 -19.28 10.27 -28.40
CA LYS A 239 -18.64 11.54 -28.05
C LYS A 239 -17.12 11.42 -27.94
N LEU A 240 -16.62 10.32 -27.39
CA LEU A 240 -15.19 10.03 -27.33
C LEU A 240 -14.58 9.86 -28.73
N LEU A 241 -15.34 9.34 -29.71
CA LEU A 241 -14.92 9.16 -31.11
C LEU A 241 -15.03 10.44 -31.96
N GLU A 242 -15.97 11.34 -31.64
CA GLU A 242 -16.08 12.67 -32.26
C GLU A 242 -14.83 13.52 -31.96
N MET A 243 -14.27 13.34 -30.77
CA MET A 243 -13.01 13.94 -30.31
C MET A 243 -11.82 13.09 -30.75
N ARG A 244 -11.15 13.52 -31.84
CA ARG A 244 -10.14 12.70 -32.54
C ARG A 244 -8.84 12.52 -31.76
N ASN A 245 -8.49 13.44 -30.86
CA ASN A 245 -7.28 13.38 -30.05
C ASN A 245 -7.58 12.94 -28.62
N PHE A 246 -6.59 12.34 -27.95
CA PHE A 246 -6.73 11.99 -26.53
C PHE A 246 -6.79 13.21 -25.61
N SER A 247 -6.14 14.32 -26.00
CA SER A 247 -6.13 15.60 -25.29
C SER A 247 -7.51 16.28 -25.23
N ASP A 248 -8.29 16.21 -26.31
CA ASP A 248 -9.71 16.62 -26.33
C ASP A 248 -10.52 15.92 -25.21
N ASN A 249 -10.18 14.66 -24.94
CA ASN A 249 -10.82 13.78 -23.96
C ASN A 249 -10.11 13.78 -22.58
N ALA A 250 -9.09 14.61 -22.36
CA ALA A 250 -8.21 14.57 -21.17
C ALA A 250 -8.98 14.53 -19.84
N LYS A 251 -10.00 15.39 -19.70
CA LYS A 251 -10.85 15.48 -18.50
C LYS A 251 -11.57 14.16 -18.18
N TRP A 252 -11.97 13.41 -19.20
CA TRP A 252 -12.67 12.14 -19.02
C TRP A 252 -11.73 11.03 -18.55
N PHE A 253 -10.50 10.97 -19.09
CA PHE A 253 -9.47 10.08 -18.55
C PHE A 253 -9.12 10.43 -17.10
N GLN A 254 -8.92 11.72 -16.81
CA GLN A 254 -8.70 12.22 -15.45
C GLN A 254 -9.84 11.86 -14.48
N ASP A 255 -11.10 11.94 -14.91
CA ASP A 255 -12.25 11.52 -14.12
C ASP A 255 -12.20 10.00 -13.81
N ILE A 256 -11.83 9.15 -14.77
CA ILE A 256 -11.72 7.70 -14.57
C ILE A 256 -10.57 7.34 -13.62
N PHE A 257 -9.38 7.90 -13.83
CA PHE A 257 -8.23 7.64 -12.95
C PHE A 257 -8.43 8.23 -11.54
N GLU A 258 -9.21 9.30 -11.38
CA GLU A 258 -9.69 9.77 -10.06
C GLU A 258 -10.62 8.75 -9.40
N ILE A 259 -11.59 8.20 -10.13
CA ILE A 259 -12.53 7.18 -9.59
C ILE A 259 -11.78 5.95 -9.07
N GLY A 260 -10.76 5.46 -9.79
CA GLY A 260 -9.94 4.33 -9.35
C GLY A 260 -9.18 4.61 -8.05
N ARG A 261 -8.53 5.78 -7.94
CA ARG A 261 -7.81 6.20 -6.72
C ARG A 261 -8.77 6.43 -5.56
N ARG A 262 -9.88 7.13 -5.80
CA ARG A 262 -10.94 7.35 -4.81
C ARG A 262 -11.52 6.04 -4.29
N TYR A 263 -11.70 5.03 -5.14
CA TYR A 263 -12.15 3.69 -4.73
C TYR A 263 -11.14 2.97 -3.84
N LYS A 264 -9.84 3.04 -4.15
CA LYS A 264 -8.77 2.45 -3.31
C LYS A 264 -8.69 3.13 -1.93
N ILE A 265 -8.78 4.46 -1.86
CA ILE A 265 -8.80 5.20 -0.58
C ILE A 265 -10.01 4.79 0.27
N MET A 266 -11.17 4.55 -0.36
CA MET A 266 -12.37 4.05 0.33
C MET A 266 -12.27 2.58 0.79
N ASN A 267 -11.57 1.74 0.04
CA ASN A 267 -11.46 0.29 0.27
C ASN A 267 -9.99 -0.15 0.11
N PRO A 268 -9.10 0.18 1.07
CA PRO A 268 -7.67 -0.10 0.94
C PRO A 268 -7.30 -1.57 0.69
N GLU A 269 -8.17 -2.52 1.04
CA GLU A 269 -7.96 -3.95 0.80
C GLU A 269 -8.19 -4.41 -0.65
N ARG A 270 -8.78 -3.55 -1.50
CA ARG A 270 -9.14 -3.81 -2.92
C ARG A 270 -8.04 -3.40 -3.89
N MET A 271 -8.22 -3.76 -5.17
CA MET A 271 -7.31 -3.47 -6.29
C MET A 271 -5.84 -3.88 -6.02
N ARG A 272 -5.58 -5.01 -5.34
CA ARG A 272 -4.22 -5.40 -4.92
C ARG A 272 -3.24 -5.48 -6.10
N ASP A 273 -3.63 -6.18 -7.16
CA ASP A 273 -2.75 -6.45 -8.32
C ASP A 273 -2.79 -5.34 -9.39
N THR A 274 -3.81 -4.48 -9.36
CA THR A 274 -4.07 -3.46 -10.40
C THR A 274 -3.73 -2.03 -9.96
N TYR A 275 -3.75 -1.72 -8.66
CA TYR A 275 -3.55 -0.35 -8.18
C TYR A 275 -2.11 0.15 -8.40
N GLY A 276 -1.10 -0.72 -8.26
CA GLY A 276 0.29 -0.35 -8.54
C GLY A 276 0.48 0.13 -10.00
N LYS A 277 -0.13 -0.57 -10.96
CA LYS A 277 -0.13 -0.16 -12.38
C LYS A 277 -0.80 1.21 -12.57
N LEU A 278 -1.96 1.42 -11.92
CA LEU A 278 -2.65 2.71 -11.95
C LEU A 278 -1.74 3.83 -11.40
N CYS A 279 -1.13 3.64 -10.23
CA CYS A 279 -0.20 4.60 -9.65
C CYS A 279 0.93 4.95 -10.62
N TYR A 280 1.61 3.95 -11.18
CA TYR A 280 2.74 4.19 -12.07
C TYR A 280 2.34 4.92 -13.36
N MET A 281 1.16 4.62 -13.93
CA MET A 281 0.63 5.39 -15.07
C MET A 281 0.36 6.85 -14.71
N VAL A 282 -0.22 7.13 -13.55
CA VAL A 282 -0.49 8.53 -13.12
C VAL A 282 0.81 9.27 -12.82
N MET A 283 1.75 8.65 -12.08
CA MET A 283 3.08 9.22 -11.82
C MET A 283 3.84 9.53 -13.11
N ASP A 284 3.90 8.56 -14.03
CA ASP A 284 4.64 8.71 -15.28
C ASP A 284 3.96 9.75 -16.21
N SER A 285 2.63 9.84 -16.21
CA SER A 285 1.89 10.88 -16.98
C SER A 285 2.11 12.31 -16.50
N ARG A 286 2.68 12.49 -15.30
CA ARG A 286 2.99 13.79 -14.66
C ARG A 286 4.45 14.23 -14.86
N LEU A 287 5.27 13.40 -15.51
CA LEU A 287 6.65 13.78 -15.85
C LEU A 287 6.61 14.79 -17.02
N PRO A 288 7.34 15.93 -16.96
CA PRO A 288 7.22 17.01 -17.95
C PRO A 288 7.35 16.54 -19.40
N GLN A 289 8.35 15.70 -19.68
CA GLN A 289 8.62 15.15 -21.01
C GLN A 289 7.53 14.19 -21.52
N ILE A 290 6.69 13.64 -20.63
CA ILE A 290 5.57 12.77 -20.98
C ILE A 290 4.31 13.60 -21.17
N GLU A 291 4.06 14.56 -20.27
CA GLU A 291 2.93 15.49 -20.35
C GLU A 291 2.98 16.31 -21.65
N GLU A 292 4.17 16.77 -22.07
CA GLU A 292 4.39 17.44 -23.36
C GLU A 292 4.00 16.56 -24.57
N HIS A 293 4.38 15.28 -24.57
CA HIS A 293 4.11 14.33 -25.68
C HIS A 293 2.68 13.75 -25.68
N MET A 294 2.00 13.82 -24.54
CA MET A 294 0.60 13.42 -24.37
C MET A 294 -0.36 14.59 -24.55
N GLU A 295 0.10 15.83 -24.38
CA GLU A 295 -0.68 17.08 -24.27
C GLU A 295 -1.60 17.14 -23.02
N PHE A 296 -1.56 16.15 -22.13
CA PHE A 296 -2.28 16.10 -20.85
C PHE A 296 -1.71 15.03 -19.90
N HIS A 297 -2.05 15.15 -18.61
CA HIS A 297 -1.76 14.15 -17.57
C HIS A 297 -3.03 13.43 -17.07
N LEU A 298 -2.88 12.26 -16.45
CA LEU A 298 -3.99 11.45 -15.90
C LEU A 298 -4.45 11.86 -14.49
N PHE A 299 -3.70 12.72 -13.80
CA PHE A 299 -4.04 13.17 -12.44
C PHE A 299 -5.26 14.10 -12.39
N LYS A 300 -6.03 14.00 -11.31
CA LYS A 300 -7.06 14.96 -10.88
C LYS A 300 -7.26 14.84 -9.36
N PRO A 301 -7.40 15.94 -8.59
CA PRO A 301 -7.61 15.87 -7.15
C PRO A 301 -8.83 15.01 -6.75
N ILE A 302 -8.68 14.22 -5.68
CA ILE A 302 -9.72 13.33 -5.15
C ILE A 302 -10.96 14.14 -4.74
N ASN A 303 -12.14 13.67 -5.17
CA ASN A 303 -13.41 14.27 -4.77
C ASN A 303 -13.80 13.81 -3.35
N THR A 304 -13.53 14.64 -2.35
CA THR A 304 -13.87 14.41 -0.94
C THR A 304 -15.23 15.01 -0.58
N VAL A 305 -15.75 14.63 0.59
CA VAL A 305 -17.02 15.17 1.11
C VAL A 305 -16.97 16.69 1.20
N LYS A 306 -15.85 17.28 1.65
CA LYS A 306 -15.70 18.74 1.71
C LYS A 306 -15.66 19.36 0.31
N SER A 307 -14.85 18.85 -0.62
CA SER A 307 -14.75 19.42 -1.97
C SER A 307 -16.09 19.36 -2.71
N PHE A 308 -16.82 18.26 -2.55
CA PHE A 308 -18.16 18.13 -3.10
C PHE A 308 -19.13 19.17 -2.53
N LEU A 309 -19.17 19.33 -1.21
CA LEU A 309 -20.02 20.30 -0.51
C LEU A 309 -19.64 21.78 -0.70
N THR A 310 -18.45 22.07 -1.22
CA THR A 310 -18.04 23.44 -1.61
C THR A 310 -18.16 23.71 -3.11
N SER A 311 -18.23 22.66 -3.96
CA SER A 311 -18.16 22.79 -5.41
C SER A 311 -19.38 23.43 -6.10
N LYS A 312 -20.60 23.27 -5.56
CA LYS A 312 -21.84 23.60 -6.32
C LYS A 312 -22.44 24.98 -6.05
N GLY A 313 -21.90 25.81 -5.16
CA GLY A 313 -22.51 27.10 -4.80
C GLY A 313 -21.55 28.12 -4.15
N ARG A 314 -22.02 29.38 -4.04
CA ARG A 314 -21.38 30.43 -3.21
C ARG A 314 -21.93 30.42 -1.78
N ASP A 315 -23.20 30.09 -1.60
CA ASP A 315 -23.90 30.07 -0.30
C ASP A 315 -23.82 28.70 0.40
N ASN A 316 -22.65 28.08 0.40
CA ASN A 316 -22.43 26.73 0.98
C ASN A 316 -22.69 26.68 2.51
N GLU A 317 -22.84 27.83 3.16
CA GLU A 317 -23.03 27.97 4.60
C GLU A 317 -24.23 27.16 5.13
N LYS A 318 -25.33 27.07 4.36
CA LYS A 318 -26.50 26.25 4.76
C LYS A 318 -26.11 24.78 4.91
N VAL A 319 -25.43 24.21 3.91
CA VAL A 319 -25.11 22.78 3.88
C VAL A 319 -23.94 22.46 4.81
N LEU A 320 -22.98 23.38 4.98
CA LEU A 320 -21.91 23.21 5.98
C LEU A 320 -22.44 23.18 7.43
N ARG A 321 -23.59 23.77 7.73
CA ARG A 321 -24.28 23.58 9.03
C ARG A 321 -24.77 22.14 9.27
N LEU A 322 -24.63 21.21 8.31
CA LEU A 322 -24.81 19.76 8.51
C LEU A 322 -23.84 19.22 9.57
N PHE A 323 -22.60 19.67 9.56
CA PHE A 323 -21.55 19.25 10.50
C PHE A 323 -21.82 19.69 11.95
N LYS A 324 -22.77 20.61 12.16
CA LYS A 324 -23.18 21.11 13.49
C LYS A 324 -24.49 20.48 13.97
N ASP A 325 -25.11 19.57 13.20
CA ASP A 325 -26.36 18.91 13.57
C ASP A 325 -26.09 17.61 14.34
N LYS A 326 -26.62 17.50 15.56
CA LYS A 326 -26.49 16.29 16.39
C LYS A 326 -27.12 15.05 15.76
N LEU A 327 -28.06 15.19 14.82
CA LEU A 327 -28.58 14.05 14.06
C LEU A 327 -27.50 13.39 13.17
N LEU A 328 -26.42 14.09 12.82
CA LEU A 328 -25.31 13.54 12.04
C LEU A 328 -24.70 12.32 12.75
N LEU A 329 -24.53 12.38 14.08
CA LEU A 329 -23.98 11.27 14.88
C LEU A 329 -24.81 9.99 14.75
N TYR A 330 -26.14 10.10 14.68
CA TYR A 330 -27.04 8.96 14.46
C TYR A 330 -27.06 8.51 12.99
N ALA A 331 -26.96 9.44 12.05
CA ALA A 331 -26.97 9.18 10.62
C ALA A 331 -25.68 8.45 10.15
N THR A 332 -24.53 8.69 10.77
CA THR A 332 -23.24 8.10 10.39
C THR A 332 -22.83 6.92 11.27
N ALA A 333 -23.48 6.69 12.42
CA ALA A 333 -23.16 5.61 13.35
C ALA A 333 -23.01 4.23 12.68
N HIS A 334 -21.95 3.50 13.08
CA HIS A 334 -21.77 2.09 12.73
C HIS A 334 -22.60 1.18 13.66
N ILE A 335 -23.38 0.28 13.07
CA ILE A 335 -24.28 -0.62 13.81
C ILE A 335 -23.68 -2.03 13.80
N SER A 336 -22.97 -2.39 14.87
CA SER A 336 -22.45 -3.75 15.03
C SER A 336 -23.53 -4.74 15.51
N PRO A 337 -23.61 -5.96 14.95
CA PRO A 337 -24.52 -7.00 15.44
C PRO A 337 -24.01 -7.75 16.69
N VAL A 338 -22.71 -7.65 16.99
CA VAL A 338 -22.06 -8.42 18.06
C VAL A 338 -22.65 -8.06 19.43
N GLY A 339 -23.17 -9.07 20.14
CA GLY A 339 -23.76 -8.90 21.48
C GLY A 339 -25.12 -8.20 21.49
N ARG A 340 -25.86 -8.16 20.36
CA ARG A 340 -27.16 -7.47 20.25
C ARG A 340 -28.24 -8.37 19.67
N SER A 341 -29.46 -8.26 20.21
CA SER A 341 -30.64 -8.93 19.66
C SER A 341 -31.08 -8.30 18.33
N ARG A 342 -31.73 -9.09 17.48
CA ARG A 342 -32.30 -8.62 16.19
C ARG A 342 -33.23 -7.41 16.37
N THR A 343 -34.00 -7.37 17.45
CA THR A 343 -34.91 -6.25 17.78
C THR A 343 -34.15 -4.95 18.11
N GLN A 344 -33.05 -5.04 18.88
CA GLN A 344 -32.19 -3.88 19.16
C GLN A 344 -31.51 -3.36 17.89
N ILE A 345 -31.02 -4.28 17.03
CA ILE A 345 -30.43 -3.93 15.73
C ILE A 345 -31.45 -3.21 14.85
N GLN A 346 -32.67 -3.74 14.71
CA GLN A 346 -33.72 -3.10 13.90
C GLN A 346 -34.11 -1.70 14.41
N LYS A 347 -34.15 -1.50 15.74
CA LYS A 347 -34.41 -0.18 16.34
C LYS A 347 -33.34 0.84 15.95
N LEU A 348 -32.07 0.44 15.98
CA LEU A 348 -30.93 1.30 15.62
C LEU A 348 -30.89 1.61 14.12
N ILE A 349 -31.21 0.63 13.26
CA ILE A 349 -31.34 0.83 11.81
C ILE A 349 -32.42 1.88 11.53
N LYS A 350 -33.61 1.71 12.10
CA LYS A 350 -34.71 2.68 11.92
C LYS A 350 -34.34 4.08 12.42
N GLN A 351 -33.60 4.19 13.53
CA GLN A 351 -33.12 5.46 14.06
C GLN A 351 -32.13 6.14 13.10
N LYS A 352 -31.17 5.39 12.54
CA LYS A 352 -30.21 5.86 11.53
C LYS A 352 -30.91 6.32 10.25
N GLU A 353 -31.82 5.52 9.70
CA GLU A 353 -32.61 5.86 8.51
C GLU A 353 -33.45 7.12 8.70
N THR A 354 -34.11 7.26 9.86
CA THR A 354 -34.92 8.44 10.20
C THR A 354 -34.04 9.70 10.29
N ALA A 355 -32.84 9.59 10.89
CA ALA A 355 -31.88 10.70 10.94
C ALA A 355 -31.40 11.09 9.53
N ILE A 356 -31.07 10.11 8.68
CA ILE A 356 -30.64 10.35 7.29
C ILE A 356 -31.72 11.10 6.50
N GLU A 357 -32.99 10.67 6.53
CA GLU A 357 -34.05 11.33 5.77
C GLU A 357 -34.38 12.74 6.30
N THR A 358 -34.28 12.93 7.62
CA THR A 358 -34.47 14.25 8.26
C THR A 358 -33.38 15.22 7.81
N LEU A 359 -32.11 14.80 7.84
CA LEU A 359 -30.98 15.60 7.39
C LEU A 359 -31.04 15.88 5.88
N ALA A 360 -31.29 14.86 5.06
CA ALA A 360 -31.45 15.01 3.61
C ALA A 360 -32.54 16.02 3.26
N SER A 361 -33.68 15.97 3.94
CA SER A 361 -34.78 16.93 3.76
C SER A 361 -34.39 18.36 4.20
N LYS A 362 -33.80 18.50 5.38
CA LYS A 362 -33.43 19.80 5.98
C LYS A 362 -32.33 20.53 5.19
N TYR A 363 -31.32 19.80 4.74
CA TYR A 363 -30.12 20.36 4.13
C TYR A 363 -30.15 20.38 2.59
N SER A 364 -31.08 19.68 1.93
CA SER A 364 -31.30 19.86 0.48
C SER A 364 -31.71 21.29 0.10
N ASP A 365 -31.32 21.73 -1.08
CA ASP A 365 -31.66 23.03 -1.67
C ASP A 365 -31.61 22.96 -3.23
N LYS A 366 -31.41 24.11 -3.90
CA LYS A 366 -31.33 24.21 -5.37
C LYS A 366 -30.03 23.62 -5.93
N HIS A 367 -28.96 23.58 -5.14
CA HIS A 367 -27.61 23.14 -5.53
C HIS A 367 -27.35 21.69 -5.13
N TYR A 368 -27.89 21.26 -3.99
CA TYR A 368 -27.76 19.91 -3.46
C TYR A 368 -29.14 19.24 -3.32
N THR A 369 -29.39 18.20 -4.12
CA THR A 369 -30.59 17.38 -4.00
C THR A 369 -30.57 16.56 -2.71
N LYS A 370 -31.73 15.97 -2.34
CA LYS A 370 -31.78 15.01 -1.23
C LYS A 370 -30.79 13.85 -1.41
N GLU A 371 -30.59 13.38 -2.64
CA GLU A 371 -29.70 12.25 -2.90
C GLU A 371 -28.22 12.63 -2.78
N ASP A 372 -27.84 13.86 -3.19
CA ASP A 372 -26.49 14.38 -2.92
C ASP A 372 -26.17 14.38 -1.41
N ILE A 373 -27.14 14.81 -0.58
CA ILE A 373 -26.98 14.80 0.89
C ILE A 373 -26.95 13.37 1.45
N ARG A 374 -27.76 12.43 0.92
CA ARG A 374 -27.68 11.01 1.31
C ARG A 374 -26.32 10.42 0.95
N GLN A 375 -25.80 10.69 -0.25
CA GLN A 375 -24.48 10.24 -0.70
C GLN A 375 -23.37 10.73 0.23
N VAL A 376 -23.40 12.00 0.66
CA VAL A 376 -22.52 12.56 1.69
C VAL A 376 -22.62 11.79 3.01
N LEU A 377 -23.84 11.59 3.53
CA LEU A 377 -24.07 10.87 4.80
C LEU A 377 -23.61 9.42 4.74
N TYR A 378 -23.83 8.74 3.61
CA TYR A 378 -23.30 7.40 3.36
C TYR A 378 -21.78 7.38 3.28
N SER A 379 -21.14 8.38 2.67
CA SER A 379 -19.67 8.48 2.59
C SER A 379 -19.04 8.56 3.98
N ILE A 380 -19.57 9.43 4.85
CA ILE A 380 -19.11 9.55 6.24
C ILE A 380 -19.43 8.28 7.06
N GLY A 381 -20.60 7.68 6.82
CA GLY A 381 -21.02 6.44 7.48
C GLY A 381 -20.19 5.22 7.09
N ASP A 382 -19.79 5.11 5.82
CA ASP A 382 -18.91 4.06 5.30
C ASP A 382 -17.50 4.23 5.90
N HIS A 383 -16.96 5.46 5.95
CA HIS A 383 -15.70 5.77 6.67
C HIS A 383 -15.76 5.38 8.16
N THR A 384 -16.85 5.75 8.86
CA THR A 384 -17.04 5.40 10.27
C THR A 384 -17.16 3.89 10.47
N ALA A 385 -17.79 3.16 9.53
CA ALA A 385 -17.84 1.70 9.56
C ALA A 385 -16.45 1.08 9.37
N TYR A 386 -15.69 1.53 8.38
CA TYR A 386 -14.32 1.09 8.11
C TYR A 386 -13.40 1.23 9.34
N VAL A 387 -13.33 2.43 9.91
CA VAL A 387 -12.51 2.72 11.10
C VAL A 387 -12.92 1.83 12.28
N ASN A 388 -14.23 1.63 12.51
CA ASN A 388 -14.69 0.75 13.60
C ASN A 388 -14.38 -0.73 13.35
N MET A 389 -14.52 -1.21 12.11
CA MET A 389 -14.28 -2.60 11.75
C MET A 389 -12.81 -2.99 11.95
N ASN A 390 -11.88 -2.12 11.55
CA ASN A 390 -10.45 -2.38 11.58
C ASN A 390 -9.79 -2.11 12.94
N ARG A 391 -10.30 -1.13 13.72
CA ARG A 391 -9.78 -0.85 15.07
C ARG A 391 -10.27 -1.81 16.13
N ARG A 392 -11.50 -2.33 16.03
CA ARG A 392 -12.10 -3.13 17.12
C ARG A 392 -11.37 -4.45 17.44
N PRO A 393 -10.83 -5.22 16.47
CA PRO A 393 -9.96 -6.37 16.75
C PRO A 393 -8.72 -5.95 17.56
N ILE A 394 -8.09 -4.82 17.19
CA ILE A 394 -6.91 -4.28 17.88
C ILE A 394 -7.25 -3.92 19.34
N MET A 395 -8.37 -3.23 19.57
CA MET A 395 -8.84 -2.90 20.92
C MET A 395 -9.10 -4.17 21.77
N ARG A 396 -9.69 -5.22 21.17
CA ARG A 396 -9.88 -6.50 21.86
C ARG A 396 -8.57 -7.25 22.13
N MET A 397 -7.54 -7.07 21.30
CA MET A 397 -6.20 -7.60 21.59
C MET A 397 -5.51 -6.82 22.73
N LEU A 398 -5.69 -5.50 22.81
CA LEU A 398 -5.25 -4.70 23.96
C LEU A 398 -5.96 -5.13 25.26
N GLU A 399 -7.28 -5.33 25.24
CA GLU A 399 -8.05 -5.85 26.38
C GLU A 399 -7.55 -7.24 26.84
N ARG A 400 -7.14 -8.11 25.91
CA ARG A 400 -6.57 -9.43 26.21
C ARG A 400 -5.12 -9.37 26.70
N LEU A 401 -4.35 -8.39 26.26
CA LEU A 401 -2.96 -8.18 26.71
C LEU A 401 -2.91 -7.79 28.19
N GLU A 402 -3.89 -7.04 28.69
CA GLU A 402 -3.98 -6.64 30.10
C GLU A 402 -4.00 -7.85 31.07
N VAL A 403 -4.56 -8.99 30.62
CA VAL A 403 -4.60 -10.25 31.39
C VAL A 403 -3.18 -10.74 31.74
N PHE A 404 -2.19 -10.47 30.89
CA PHE A 404 -0.79 -10.87 31.11
C PHE A 404 -0.09 -10.05 32.20
N ARG A 405 -0.65 -8.93 32.68
CA ARG A 405 -0.13 -8.23 33.87
C ARG A 405 -0.37 -8.99 35.18
N GLN A 406 -1.21 -10.01 35.19
CA GLN A 406 -1.49 -10.79 36.41
C GLN A 406 -0.31 -11.71 36.75
N PRO A 407 0.26 -11.66 37.98
CA PRO A 407 1.49 -12.40 38.31
C PRO A 407 1.44 -13.90 38.03
N ASP A 408 0.31 -14.56 38.34
CA ASP A 408 0.13 -16.00 38.13
C ASP A 408 0.16 -16.35 36.63
N ILE A 409 -0.46 -15.50 35.79
CA ILE A 409 -0.48 -15.66 34.34
C ILE A 409 0.88 -15.31 33.74
N ALA A 410 1.55 -14.26 34.22
CA ALA A 410 2.90 -13.90 33.79
C ALA A 410 3.93 -15.00 34.10
N ALA A 411 3.77 -15.70 35.23
CA ALA A 411 4.63 -16.81 35.63
C ALA A 411 4.40 -18.08 34.77
N MET A 412 3.16 -18.40 34.41
CA MET A 412 2.81 -19.61 33.66
C MET A 412 2.85 -19.42 32.13
N TYR A 413 2.48 -18.24 31.65
CA TYR A 413 2.35 -17.85 30.24
C TYR A 413 3.22 -16.62 29.92
N SER A 414 4.49 -16.67 30.29
CA SER A 414 5.39 -15.54 30.04
C SER A 414 5.55 -15.26 28.54
N ILE A 415 5.41 -13.99 28.14
CA ILE A 415 5.60 -13.54 26.75
C ILE A 415 7.04 -13.10 26.44
N GLY A 416 7.95 -13.17 27.41
CA GLY A 416 9.35 -12.76 27.23
C GLY A 416 10.07 -13.56 26.13
N ILE A 417 10.94 -12.87 25.39
CA ILE A 417 11.64 -13.37 24.20
C ILE A 417 13.16 -13.20 24.33
N GLN A 418 13.92 -14.04 23.62
CA GLN A 418 15.38 -14.04 23.68
C GLN A 418 15.96 -14.24 22.28
N TYR A 419 16.93 -13.40 21.91
CA TYR A 419 17.62 -13.46 20.62
C TYR A 419 18.10 -14.88 20.28
N GLY A 420 17.81 -15.32 19.05
CA GLY A 420 18.18 -16.64 18.54
C GLY A 420 17.31 -17.80 19.04
N ARG A 421 16.42 -17.60 20.01
CA ARG A 421 15.50 -18.61 20.51
C ARG A 421 14.15 -18.51 19.77
N GLY A 422 13.73 -19.59 19.13
CA GLY A 422 12.44 -19.64 18.41
C GLY A 422 12.33 -18.70 17.20
N GLY A 423 13.45 -18.20 16.68
CA GLY A 423 13.50 -17.24 15.57
C GLY A 423 13.53 -15.75 15.97
N ALA A 424 13.40 -15.44 17.27
CA ALA A 424 13.39 -14.07 17.77
C ALA A 424 14.70 -13.32 17.47
N ARG A 425 14.56 -12.04 17.10
CA ARG A 425 15.66 -11.09 16.84
C ARG A 425 15.77 -9.99 17.90
N LEU A 426 14.87 -9.97 18.87
CA LEU A 426 14.88 -9.08 20.03
C LEU A 426 15.04 -9.90 21.32
N THR A 427 15.61 -9.29 22.36
CA THR A 427 15.65 -9.87 23.72
C THR A 427 14.90 -8.93 24.66
N HIS A 428 13.76 -9.39 25.19
CA HIS A 428 12.92 -8.66 26.11
C HIS A 428 12.45 -9.60 27.23
N ASP A 429 12.47 -9.13 28.48
CA ASP A 429 11.75 -9.80 29.55
C ASP A 429 10.21 -9.68 29.37
N HIS A 430 9.45 -10.20 30.34
CA HIS A 430 7.99 -10.15 30.27
C HIS A 430 7.45 -8.72 30.24
N GLU A 431 7.93 -7.84 31.12
CA GLU A 431 7.41 -6.49 31.28
C GLU A 431 7.76 -5.61 30.07
N ARG A 432 8.99 -5.72 29.56
CA ARG A 432 9.42 -5.02 28.36
C ARG A 432 8.69 -5.51 27.12
N GLN A 433 8.48 -6.83 26.97
CA GLN A 433 7.67 -7.33 25.86
C GLN A 433 6.21 -6.88 25.98
N TRP A 434 5.64 -6.91 27.18
CA TRP A 434 4.27 -6.42 27.42
C TRP A 434 4.12 -4.96 26.96
N ASN A 435 5.03 -4.08 27.38
CA ASN A 435 5.05 -2.68 26.95
C ASN A 435 5.24 -2.55 25.44
N TYR A 436 6.15 -3.33 24.85
CA TYR A 436 6.42 -3.34 23.40
C TYR A 436 5.21 -3.77 22.55
N VAL A 437 4.43 -4.73 23.02
CA VAL A 437 3.18 -5.18 22.39
C VAL A 437 2.08 -4.13 22.58
N GLN A 438 1.93 -3.58 23.79
CA GLN A 438 0.90 -2.58 24.11
C GLN A 438 1.05 -1.33 23.24
N GLN A 439 2.25 -0.76 23.15
CA GLN A 439 2.52 0.41 22.30
C GLN A 439 2.30 0.09 20.81
N SER A 440 2.63 -1.13 20.35
CA SER A 440 2.54 -1.49 18.92
C SER A 440 1.09 -1.68 18.49
N LEU A 441 0.27 -2.34 19.31
CA LEU A 441 -1.18 -2.39 19.11
C LEU A 441 -1.83 -1.00 19.26
N THR A 442 -1.35 -0.15 20.17
CA THR A 442 -1.85 1.22 20.32
C THR A 442 -1.54 2.06 19.08
N LEU A 443 -0.31 1.99 18.56
CA LEU A 443 0.12 2.63 17.33
C LEU A 443 -0.72 2.17 16.14
N TRP A 444 -0.87 0.85 15.96
CA TRP A 444 -1.74 0.29 14.93
C TRP A 444 -3.19 0.75 15.07
N SER A 445 -3.73 0.87 16.29
CA SER A 445 -5.06 1.40 16.54
C SER A 445 -5.21 2.87 16.11
N ILE A 446 -4.16 3.69 16.23
CA ILE A 446 -4.16 5.09 15.76
C ILE A 446 -4.00 5.12 14.23
N ILE A 447 -3.10 4.33 13.64
CA ILE A 447 -2.93 4.22 12.18
C ILE A 447 -4.24 3.78 11.51
N GLN A 448 -4.95 2.78 12.05
CA GLN A 448 -6.28 2.38 11.52
C GLN A 448 -7.38 3.44 11.74
N ARG A 449 -7.17 4.44 12.60
CA ARG A 449 -8.06 5.61 12.71
C ARG A 449 -7.77 6.61 11.59
N GLU A 450 -6.50 6.89 11.34
CA GLU A 450 -6.05 7.85 10.32
C GLU A 450 -5.94 7.25 8.91
N MET A 451 -6.18 5.95 8.72
CA MET A 451 -5.91 5.22 7.46
C MET A 451 -6.43 5.93 6.20
N VAL A 452 -7.66 6.44 6.20
CA VAL A 452 -8.23 7.17 5.04
C VAL A 452 -7.56 8.53 4.82
N HIS A 453 -7.15 9.21 5.90
CA HIS A 453 -6.38 10.45 5.84
C HIS A 453 -4.96 10.19 5.33
N LEU A 454 -4.27 9.15 5.83
CA LEU A 454 -2.97 8.71 5.33
C LEU A 454 -3.01 8.34 3.84
N TRP A 455 -4.04 7.63 3.38
CA TRP A 455 -4.23 7.31 1.96
C TRP A 455 -4.51 8.55 1.09
N TYR A 456 -5.16 9.59 1.62
CA TYR A 456 -5.30 10.88 0.94
C TYR A 456 -3.97 11.62 0.84
N LEU A 457 -3.13 11.59 1.90
CA LEU A 457 -1.78 12.15 1.87
C LEU A 457 -0.88 11.36 0.90
N ALA A 458 -1.03 10.03 0.80
CA ALA A 458 -0.35 9.21 -0.21
C ALA A 458 -0.68 9.63 -1.64
N ASP A 459 -1.95 9.91 -1.93
CA ASP A 459 -2.35 10.44 -3.23
C ASP A 459 -1.67 11.79 -3.52
N THR A 460 -1.56 12.64 -2.49
CA THR A 460 -0.90 13.94 -2.60
C THR A 460 0.61 13.80 -2.86
N ASP A 461 1.33 13.04 -2.03
CA ASP A 461 2.78 12.84 -2.15
C ASP A 461 3.17 12.09 -3.44
N LEU A 462 2.41 11.07 -3.86
CA LEU A 462 2.74 10.30 -5.07
C LEU A 462 2.57 11.12 -6.36
N PHE A 463 1.55 11.97 -6.44
CA PHE A 463 1.08 12.57 -7.71
C PHE A 463 1.23 14.10 -7.80
N ASP A 464 1.87 14.74 -6.82
CA ASP A 464 2.24 16.17 -6.81
C ASP A 464 2.91 16.69 -8.10
N GLY A 465 3.58 15.82 -8.86
CA GLY A 465 4.35 16.13 -10.08
C GLY A 465 5.87 16.23 -9.85
N SER A 466 6.37 16.03 -8.63
CA SER A 466 7.81 15.92 -8.38
C SER A 466 8.37 14.62 -8.96
N GLN A 467 9.64 14.68 -9.39
CA GLN A 467 10.35 13.53 -9.97
C GLN A 467 10.55 12.42 -8.94
N TYR A 468 10.62 11.18 -9.43
CA TYR A 468 10.99 10.00 -8.65
C TYR A 468 12.32 9.44 -9.16
N LYS A 469 13.08 8.76 -8.28
CA LYS A 469 14.28 7.99 -8.66
C LYS A 469 13.87 6.56 -8.98
N LEU A 470 14.17 6.06 -10.18
CA LEU A 470 13.99 4.63 -10.48
C LEU A 470 15.24 3.87 -10.03
N ALA A 471 15.12 2.97 -9.06
CA ALA A 471 16.27 2.23 -8.52
C ALA A 471 15.91 0.79 -8.14
N SER A 472 16.90 -0.10 -8.13
CA SER A 472 16.76 -1.47 -7.65
C SER A 472 16.90 -1.50 -6.13
N THR A 473 15.91 -2.03 -5.43
CA THR A 473 15.82 -2.01 -3.95
C THR A 473 16.03 -3.39 -3.33
N GLY A 474 16.80 -4.25 -4.00
CA GLY A 474 16.95 -5.68 -3.69
C GLY A 474 15.71 -6.53 -3.99
N HIS A 475 14.52 -5.93 -3.93
CA HIS A 475 13.21 -6.56 -4.13
C HIS A 475 12.61 -6.30 -5.53
N GLY A 476 13.39 -5.73 -6.44
CA GLY A 476 12.95 -5.32 -7.77
C GLY A 476 13.21 -3.84 -8.06
N LEU A 477 12.80 -3.40 -9.25
CA LEU A 477 12.96 -2.04 -9.73
C LEU A 477 11.78 -1.18 -9.29
N ASN A 478 12.02 -0.17 -8.46
CA ASN A 478 10.98 0.63 -7.83
C ASN A 478 11.13 2.13 -8.11
N ARG A 479 9.98 2.82 -8.16
CA ARG A 479 9.90 4.29 -8.22
C ARG A 479 10.06 4.84 -6.80
N ILE A 480 11.28 5.14 -6.38
CA ILE A 480 11.58 5.73 -5.08
C ILE A 480 11.19 7.20 -5.09
N LYS A 481 10.39 7.64 -4.12
CA LYS A 481 9.87 9.00 -4.05
C LYS A 481 9.68 9.47 -2.61
N SER A 482 10.20 10.67 -2.30
CA SER A 482 10.00 11.32 -1.01
C SER A 482 8.52 11.57 -0.73
N CYS A 483 8.07 11.29 0.49
CA CYS A 483 6.67 11.41 0.91
C CYS A 483 6.54 12.26 2.19
N PRO A 484 6.83 13.58 2.12
CA PRO A 484 6.99 14.42 3.30
C PRO A 484 5.69 14.67 4.05
N THR A 485 4.52 14.66 3.40
CA THR A 485 3.26 14.94 4.11
C THR A 485 2.82 13.74 4.95
N ILE A 486 2.97 12.52 4.44
CA ILE A 486 2.76 11.30 5.25
C ILE A 486 3.81 11.21 6.36
N TYR A 487 5.09 11.49 6.06
CA TYR A 487 6.17 11.40 7.06
C TYR A 487 5.83 12.24 8.29
N LYS A 488 5.49 13.52 8.07
CA LYS A 488 5.07 14.44 9.14
C LYS A 488 3.84 13.95 9.92
N GLU A 489 2.85 13.39 9.22
CA GLU A 489 1.65 12.84 9.83
C GLU A 489 1.94 11.58 10.66
N MET A 490 2.89 10.74 10.23
CA MET A 490 3.36 9.59 11.00
C MET A 490 4.07 10.00 12.30
N TYR A 491 4.88 11.07 12.31
CA TYR A 491 5.44 11.59 13.56
C TYR A 491 4.35 12.16 14.49
N ARG A 492 3.28 12.76 13.95
CA ARG A 492 2.10 13.17 14.75
C ARG A 492 1.44 11.95 15.41
N ILE A 493 1.25 10.87 14.66
CA ILE A 493 0.68 9.61 15.14
C ILE A 493 1.56 8.94 16.20
N ILE A 494 2.89 8.91 16.00
CA ILE A 494 3.85 8.37 16.97
C ILE A 494 3.87 9.21 18.25
N SER A 495 3.82 10.54 18.14
CA SER A 495 3.71 11.44 19.30
C SER A 495 2.42 11.21 20.09
N GLU A 496 1.27 11.04 19.41
CA GLU A 496 0.01 10.67 20.06
C GLU A 496 0.10 9.29 20.73
N CYS A 497 0.76 8.32 20.11
CA CYS A 497 0.96 7.00 20.69
C CYS A 497 1.82 7.07 21.97
N ARG A 498 2.97 7.74 21.91
CA ARG A 498 3.87 7.96 23.05
C ARG A 498 3.13 8.63 24.22
N SER A 499 2.21 9.56 23.95
CA SER A 499 1.41 10.23 24.99
C SER A 499 0.43 9.31 25.76
N LYS A 500 0.23 8.07 25.29
CA LYS A 500 -0.70 7.07 25.84
C LYS A 500 -0.02 5.82 26.41
N THR A 501 1.31 5.79 26.42
CA THR A 501 2.13 4.65 26.83
C THR A 501 3.13 5.10 27.88
N ASP A 502 3.24 4.37 28.98
CA ASP A 502 4.10 4.77 30.11
C ASP A 502 5.60 4.73 29.75
N THR A 503 5.98 3.82 28.84
CA THR A 503 7.35 3.64 28.34
C THR A 503 7.33 3.44 26.83
N TRP A 504 8.42 3.87 26.16
CA TRP A 504 8.64 3.61 24.74
C TRP A 504 9.81 2.62 24.58
N VAL A 505 9.58 1.54 23.84
CA VAL A 505 10.56 0.46 23.63
C VAL A 505 10.85 0.33 22.13
N GLY A 506 12.13 0.18 21.74
CA GLY A 506 12.49 0.08 20.32
C GLY A 506 12.68 1.44 19.63
N SER A 507 12.86 1.38 18.31
CA SER A 507 13.16 2.53 17.48
C SER A 507 11.88 3.26 17.03
N SER A 508 12.01 4.56 16.77
CA SER A 508 10.97 5.43 16.24
C SER A 508 11.08 5.65 14.73
N VAL A 509 12.16 5.14 14.11
CA VAL A 509 12.43 5.21 12.67
C VAL A 509 11.24 4.72 11.86
N VAL A 510 10.84 5.56 10.90
CA VAL A 510 9.85 5.28 9.87
C VAL A 510 10.56 5.26 8.52
N HIS A 511 10.57 4.12 7.86
CA HIS A 511 11.14 4.02 6.51
C HIS A 511 10.09 4.46 5.49
N LEU A 512 10.38 5.51 4.72
CA LEU A 512 9.43 6.09 3.76
C LEU A 512 10.14 6.95 2.70
N GLY A 513 10.07 6.53 1.45
CA GLY A 513 10.73 7.21 0.34
C GLY A 513 12.20 6.83 0.16
N ASP A 514 12.60 5.66 0.68
CA ASP A 514 13.98 5.14 0.70
C ASP A 514 14.07 3.76 0.04
N ASP A 515 15.24 3.12 0.07
CA ASP A 515 15.45 1.79 -0.52
C ASP A 515 14.69 0.67 0.21
N ALA A 516 14.27 0.87 1.47
CA ALA A 516 13.52 -0.12 2.25
C ALA A 516 11.99 0.00 2.02
N VAL A 517 11.50 1.23 1.80
CA VAL A 517 10.10 1.56 1.54
C VAL A 517 10.06 2.62 0.43
N PRO A 518 10.00 2.21 -0.85
CA PRO A 518 10.22 3.10 -1.98
C PRO A 518 9.35 4.36 -2.00
N ASN A 519 8.09 4.25 -1.58
CA ASN A 519 7.15 5.35 -1.58
C ASN A 519 5.92 5.02 -0.71
N ALA A 520 5.01 5.99 -0.60
CA ALA A 520 3.76 5.91 0.16
C ALA A 520 2.88 4.68 -0.12
N LEU A 521 2.88 4.14 -1.35
CA LEU A 521 2.06 2.96 -1.68
C LEU A 521 2.55 1.73 -0.91
N PHE A 522 3.87 1.47 -0.94
CA PHE A 522 4.48 0.37 -0.20
C PHE A 522 4.35 0.56 1.32
N PHE A 523 4.44 1.80 1.79
CA PHE A 523 4.28 2.12 3.21
C PHE A 523 2.87 1.78 3.73
N LEU A 524 1.83 2.26 3.05
CA LEU A 524 0.46 2.03 3.50
C LEU A 524 -0.02 0.61 3.28
N ASP A 525 0.43 -0.08 2.21
CA ASP A 525 0.04 -1.46 1.95
C ASP A 525 0.39 -2.39 3.12
N LYS A 526 1.57 -2.21 3.76
CA LYS A 526 1.91 -2.85 5.04
C LYS A 526 0.77 -2.69 6.06
N TYR A 527 0.39 -1.47 6.40
CA TYR A 527 -0.62 -1.23 7.44
C TYR A 527 -2.04 -1.67 7.03
N THR A 528 -2.34 -1.89 5.75
CA THR A 528 -3.61 -2.55 5.36
C THR A 528 -3.68 -4.02 5.78
N GLN A 529 -2.55 -4.66 6.10
CA GLN A 529 -2.50 -6.06 6.53
C GLN A 529 -2.86 -6.25 8.01
N VAL A 530 -2.77 -5.21 8.86
CA VAL A 530 -3.04 -5.32 10.31
C VAL A 530 -4.43 -5.93 10.62
N PRO A 531 -5.54 -5.52 9.98
CA PRO A 531 -6.84 -6.17 10.18
C PRO A 531 -6.85 -7.61 9.66
N SER A 532 -6.24 -7.89 8.50
CA SER A 532 -6.12 -9.22 7.92
C SER A 532 -5.38 -10.21 8.83
N ILE A 533 -4.39 -9.71 9.57
CA ILE A 533 -3.65 -10.45 10.60
C ILE A 533 -4.51 -10.66 11.86
N LEU A 534 -5.07 -9.59 12.45
CA LEU A 534 -5.68 -9.68 13.79
C LEU A 534 -7.14 -10.15 13.80
N ILE A 535 -7.90 -9.97 12.72
CA ILE A 535 -9.31 -10.43 12.64
C ILE A 535 -9.39 -11.97 12.81
N PRO A 536 -8.57 -12.80 12.15
CA PRO A 536 -8.56 -14.25 12.37
C PRO A 536 -8.31 -14.67 13.82
N PHE A 537 -7.32 -14.08 14.51
CA PHE A 537 -7.07 -14.38 15.93
C PHE A 537 -8.28 -13.97 16.79
N ASP A 538 -8.80 -12.76 16.60
CA ASP A 538 -9.96 -12.24 17.33
C ASP A 538 -11.22 -13.10 17.11
N GLN A 539 -11.48 -13.54 15.88
CA GLN A 539 -12.60 -14.44 15.56
C GLN A 539 -12.40 -15.84 16.16
N THR A 540 -11.20 -16.41 16.09
CA THR A 540 -10.88 -17.72 16.67
C THR A 540 -11.15 -17.70 18.18
N LEU A 541 -10.59 -16.72 18.89
CA LEU A 541 -10.74 -16.58 20.35
C LEU A 541 -12.19 -16.37 20.80
N LEU A 542 -13.01 -15.70 19.98
CA LEU A 542 -14.45 -15.54 20.26
C LEU A 542 -15.23 -16.84 20.01
N LYS A 543 -14.95 -17.55 18.91
CA LYS A 543 -15.67 -18.76 18.49
C LYS A 543 -15.36 -20.00 19.33
N ILE A 544 -14.17 -20.10 19.95
CA ILE A 544 -13.77 -21.26 20.78
C ILE A 544 -14.87 -21.62 21.80
N ASN A 545 -15.43 -20.64 22.52
CA ASN A 545 -16.51 -20.88 23.48
C ASN A 545 -17.77 -21.49 22.83
N GLU A 546 -18.14 -21.02 21.64
CA GLU A 546 -19.34 -21.50 20.94
C GLU A 546 -19.15 -22.88 20.27
N LEU A 547 -17.92 -23.24 19.93
CA LEU A 547 -17.58 -24.57 19.40
C LEU A 547 -17.66 -25.62 20.51
N VAL A 548 -17.00 -25.34 21.64
CA VAL A 548 -16.90 -26.27 22.77
C VAL A 548 -18.25 -26.57 23.43
N VAL A 549 -19.17 -25.59 23.47
CA VAL A 549 -20.55 -25.79 23.94
C VAL A 549 -21.37 -26.75 23.05
N LYS A 550 -20.94 -27.00 21.81
CA LYS A 550 -21.66 -27.84 20.83
C LYS A 550 -21.02 -29.22 20.63
N ASP A 551 -19.84 -29.47 21.17
CA ASP A 551 -19.06 -30.70 20.94
C ASP A 551 -18.27 -31.09 22.21
N GLU A 552 -18.76 -32.12 22.90
CA GLU A 552 -18.15 -32.66 24.13
C GLU A 552 -16.81 -33.34 23.87
N TYR A 553 -16.59 -33.93 22.68
CA TYR A 553 -15.32 -34.56 22.32
C TYR A 553 -14.24 -33.51 22.05
N LEU A 554 -14.62 -32.37 21.47
CA LEU A 554 -13.73 -31.22 21.33
C LEU A 554 -13.34 -30.62 22.69
N LEU A 555 -14.27 -30.57 23.66
CA LEU A 555 -13.97 -30.19 25.05
C LEU A 555 -12.96 -31.16 25.70
N GLU A 556 -13.18 -32.47 25.57
CA GLU A 556 -12.26 -33.48 26.11
C GLU A 556 -10.85 -33.35 25.49
N TYR A 557 -10.77 -33.19 24.17
CA TYR A 557 -9.51 -32.95 23.45
C TYR A 557 -8.79 -31.69 23.96
N ILE A 558 -9.51 -30.56 24.09
CA ILE A 558 -8.92 -29.30 24.56
C ILE A 558 -8.42 -29.42 26.00
N ASN A 559 -9.21 -30.00 26.90
CA ASN A 559 -8.79 -30.18 28.30
C ASN A 559 -7.59 -31.13 28.41
N LYS A 560 -7.49 -32.15 27.55
CA LYS A 560 -6.37 -33.08 27.53
C LYS A 560 -5.06 -32.47 27.01
N GLU A 561 -5.12 -31.70 25.92
CA GLU A 561 -3.91 -31.13 25.28
C GLU A 561 -3.48 -29.78 25.88
N TYR A 562 -4.42 -28.98 26.37
CA TYR A 562 -4.20 -27.60 26.83
C TYR A 562 -4.57 -27.36 28.31
N GLY A 563 -5.19 -28.32 29.00
CA GLY A 563 -5.65 -28.16 30.39
C GLY A 563 -7.10 -27.63 30.47
N SER A 564 -7.37 -26.48 29.86
CA SER A 564 -8.72 -25.90 29.78
C SER A 564 -8.94 -25.05 28.53
N VAL A 565 -10.19 -24.63 28.34
CA VAL A 565 -10.61 -23.71 27.27
C VAL A 565 -9.96 -22.33 27.40
N ASP A 566 -9.70 -21.87 28.62
CA ASP A 566 -9.04 -20.58 28.86
C ASP A 566 -7.51 -20.69 28.76
N ASP A 567 -6.93 -21.81 29.19
CA ASP A 567 -5.52 -22.13 28.97
C ASP A 567 -5.17 -22.24 27.48
N LEU A 568 -6.08 -22.77 26.64
CA LEU A 568 -5.95 -22.74 25.19
C LEU A 568 -5.91 -21.31 24.63
N LYS A 569 -6.79 -20.41 25.11
CA LYS A 569 -6.77 -18.99 24.69
C LYS A 569 -5.49 -18.30 25.14
N LEU A 570 -5.06 -18.53 26.38
CA LEU A 570 -3.80 -18.01 26.91
C LEU A 570 -2.60 -18.53 26.11
N THR A 571 -2.60 -19.81 25.71
CA THR A 571 -1.56 -20.40 24.85
C THR A 571 -1.50 -19.71 23.48
N ILE A 572 -2.64 -19.49 22.83
CA ILE A 572 -2.71 -18.76 21.53
C ILE A 572 -2.24 -17.31 21.69
N LEU A 573 -2.66 -16.64 22.76
CA LEU A 573 -2.31 -15.24 23.03
C LEU A 573 -0.84 -15.07 23.43
N GLN A 574 -0.28 -15.98 24.22
CA GLN A 574 1.11 -15.98 24.62
C GLN A 574 2.03 -16.10 23.40
N ASP A 575 1.77 -17.07 22.53
CA ASP A 575 2.56 -17.27 21.31
C ASP A 575 2.42 -16.08 20.35
N ALA A 576 1.23 -15.50 20.23
CA ALA A 576 0.99 -14.29 19.44
C ALA A 576 1.74 -13.06 20.00
N PHE A 577 1.60 -12.75 21.29
CA PHE A 577 2.23 -11.57 21.90
C PHE A 577 3.75 -11.71 22.03
N ALA A 578 4.28 -12.92 22.22
CA ALA A 578 5.71 -13.17 22.11
C ALA A 578 6.19 -12.99 20.66
N HIS A 579 5.66 -13.78 19.71
CA HIS A 579 6.31 -14.00 18.42
C HIS A 579 5.78 -13.18 17.24
N MET A 580 4.64 -12.49 17.36
CA MET A 580 4.28 -11.46 16.36
C MET A 580 5.13 -10.18 16.51
N PHE A 581 5.78 -10.01 17.66
CA PHE A 581 6.52 -8.80 18.04
C PHE A 581 7.96 -9.12 18.47
N ASP A 582 8.58 -10.15 17.87
CA ASP A 582 9.94 -10.60 18.20
C ASP A 582 11.03 -10.15 17.21
N GLY A 583 10.65 -9.36 16.21
CA GLY A 583 11.53 -8.84 15.16
C GLY A 583 12.03 -9.87 14.14
N SER A 584 11.47 -11.09 14.12
CA SER A 584 11.70 -12.07 13.07
C SER A 584 11.25 -11.58 11.67
N GLY A 585 11.73 -12.22 10.61
CA GLY A 585 11.41 -11.88 9.22
C GLY A 585 12.21 -10.72 8.61
N ALA A 586 13.11 -10.08 9.36
CA ALA A 586 14.03 -9.06 8.85
C ALA A 586 15.47 -9.60 8.71
N ASP A 587 16.24 -9.02 7.77
CA ASP A 587 17.54 -9.54 7.35
C ASP A 587 18.68 -9.25 8.35
N ASN A 588 18.84 -7.97 8.77
CA ASN A 588 19.98 -7.48 9.54
C ASN A 588 19.53 -6.76 10.83
N PHE A 589 20.29 -6.85 11.94
CA PHE A 589 19.88 -6.34 13.26
C PHE A 589 19.49 -4.85 13.28
N TYR A 590 20.23 -3.99 12.59
CA TYR A 590 19.92 -2.55 12.46
C TYR A 590 18.57 -2.28 11.77
N MET A 591 18.15 -3.19 10.87
CA MET A 591 16.84 -3.18 10.21
C MET A 591 15.83 -4.13 10.89
N SER A 592 16.21 -4.82 11.99
CA SER A 592 15.44 -5.93 12.55
C SER A 592 14.40 -5.47 13.56
N GLY A 593 13.17 -5.31 13.07
CA GLY A 593 11.96 -5.48 13.88
C GLY A 593 11.60 -4.37 14.85
N SER A 594 12.58 -3.59 15.35
CA SER A 594 12.35 -2.58 16.39
C SER A 594 11.89 -1.22 15.86
N CYS A 595 12.16 -0.91 14.60
CA CYS A 595 11.61 0.26 13.90
C CYS A 595 10.09 0.12 13.70
N ILE A 596 9.44 1.23 13.34
CA ILE A 596 7.98 1.31 13.24
C ILE A 596 7.44 0.30 12.21
N ASP A 597 8.08 0.24 11.05
CA ASP A 597 7.82 -0.73 9.99
C ASP A 597 8.13 -2.19 10.37
N GLY A 598 9.25 -2.40 11.07
CA GLY A 598 9.75 -3.73 11.41
C GLY A 598 8.81 -4.53 12.32
N ARG A 599 8.00 -3.84 13.13
CA ARG A 599 6.97 -4.43 14.01
C ARG A 599 5.96 -5.27 13.25
N LEU A 600 5.64 -4.90 12.00
CA LEU A 600 4.70 -5.66 11.18
C LEU A 600 5.37 -6.85 10.48
N THR A 601 6.66 -6.73 10.13
CA THR A 601 7.41 -7.81 9.48
C THR A 601 7.42 -9.09 10.32
N SER A 602 7.61 -8.99 11.64
CA SER A 602 7.52 -10.15 12.54
C SER A 602 6.10 -10.70 12.67
N ALA A 603 5.08 -9.83 12.65
CA ALA A 603 3.69 -10.26 12.69
C ALA A 603 3.30 -11.05 11.42
N TRP A 604 3.78 -10.61 10.25
CA TRP A 604 3.62 -11.34 8.99
C TRP A 604 4.39 -12.67 9.00
N ASN A 605 5.63 -12.68 9.47
CA ASN A 605 6.43 -13.89 9.60
C ASN A 605 5.74 -14.94 10.50
N HIS A 606 5.24 -14.53 11.66
CA HIS A 606 4.45 -15.38 12.56
C HIS A 606 3.20 -15.97 11.86
N CYS A 607 2.49 -15.16 11.09
CA CYS A 607 1.32 -15.59 10.31
C CYS A 607 1.67 -16.66 9.27
N ASN A 608 2.83 -16.56 8.61
CA ASN A 608 3.31 -17.59 7.67
C ASN A 608 3.66 -18.92 8.37
N GLU A 609 3.98 -18.87 9.67
CA GLU A 609 4.27 -20.06 10.47
C GLU A 609 3.06 -20.65 11.22
N ILE A 610 1.86 -20.05 11.10
CA ILE A 610 0.66 -20.47 11.85
C ILE A 610 0.33 -21.96 11.68
N SER A 611 0.58 -22.51 10.49
CA SER A 611 0.33 -23.91 10.12
C SER A 611 1.23 -24.91 10.86
N LYS A 612 2.35 -24.44 11.43
CA LYS A 612 3.29 -25.22 12.25
C LYS A 612 2.90 -25.22 13.73
N LYS A 613 2.00 -24.32 14.16
CA LYS A 613 1.62 -24.16 15.57
C LYS A 613 0.65 -25.27 16.00
N LYS A 614 0.82 -25.82 17.20
CA LYS A 614 -0.02 -26.93 17.73
C LYS A 614 -1.52 -26.62 17.69
N TYR A 615 -1.90 -25.37 17.94
CA TYR A 615 -3.29 -24.91 17.96
C TYR A 615 -3.88 -24.61 16.57
N TYR A 616 -3.15 -24.84 15.47
CA TYR A 616 -3.63 -24.56 14.10
C TYR A 616 -4.96 -25.26 13.76
N ASN A 617 -5.16 -26.48 14.26
CA ASN A 617 -6.43 -27.21 14.09
C ASN A 617 -7.63 -26.44 14.67
N ILE A 618 -7.43 -25.68 15.75
CA ILE A 618 -8.49 -24.85 16.36
C ILE A 618 -8.85 -23.69 15.42
N PHE A 619 -7.87 -23.07 14.74
CA PHE A 619 -8.14 -22.04 13.73
C PHE A 619 -9.02 -22.62 12.61
N LEU A 620 -8.67 -23.79 12.06
CA LEU A 620 -9.46 -24.46 11.02
C LEU A 620 -10.90 -24.73 11.49
N LEU A 621 -11.09 -25.25 12.71
CA LEU A 621 -12.41 -25.50 13.30
C LEU A 621 -13.22 -24.20 13.52
N THR A 622 -12.56 -23.07 13.77
CA THR A 622 -13.21 -21.74 13.84
C THR A 622 -13.47 -21.08 12.47
N SER A 623 -13.37 -21.84 11.37
CA SER A 623 -13.56 -21.37 9.99
C SER A 623 -12.46 -20.43 9.47
N PHE A 624 -11.21 -20.64 9.89
CA PHE A 624 -10.07 -19.93 9.32
C PHE A 624 -9.72 -20.46 7.93
N ASN A 625 -9.72 -19.57 6.93
CA ASN A 625 -9.37 -19.88 5.54
C ASN A 625 -7.99 -19.32 5.10
N GLY A 626 -7.24 -18.69 6.01
CA GLY A 626 -5.98 -18.00 5.71
C GLY A 626 -6.00 -16.50 6.01
N PHE A 627 -4.82 -15.90 6.18
CA PHE A 627 -4.66 -14.46 6.45
C PHE A 627 -4.84 -13.57 5.21
N ASN A 628 -4.62 -14.12 4.00
CA ASN A 628 -4.68 -13.33 2.76
C ASN A 628 -6.10 -12.87 2.39
N GLY A 629 -7.12 -13.22 3.17
CA GLY A 629 -8.51 -12.83 2.94
C GLY A 629 -8.95 -13.27 1.54
N SER A 630 -9.01 -14.58 1.32
CA SER A 630 -9.56 -15.15 0.08
C SER A 630 -10.90 -14.50 -0.22
N GLU A 631 -11.06 -13.96 -1.43
CA GLU A 631 -12.39 -13.72 -1.95
C GLU A 631 -13.16 -15.03 -1.85
N GLY A 632 -14.24 -15.03 -1.07
CA GLY A 632 -15.10 -16.20 -0.96
C GLY A 632 -15.73 -16.47 -2.33
N PHE A 633 -15.82 -17.77 -2.66
CA PHE A 633 -16.46 -18.34 -3.85
C PHE A 633 -17.61 -17.52 -4.46
#